data_AF-A0A9N7RII1-F1
#
_entry.id   AF-A0A9N7RII1-F1
#
_cell.length_a   1.000
_cell.length_b   1.000
_cell.length_c   1.000
_cell.angle_alpha   90.00
_cell.angle_beta   90.00
_cell.angle_gamma   90.00
#
_symmetry.space_group_name_H-M   'P 1'
#
loop_
_entity.id
_entity.type
_entity.pdbx_description
1 polymer ?
#
loop_
_entity_poly.entity_id
_entity_poly.type
_entity_poly.pdbx_seq_one_letter_code
_entity_poly.pdbx_strand_id
1 'polypeptide(L)'
;MWVADFADGNRKLLAMLSAIFLSFVPWIQVSRSRALLLLVKPSIFLVAVMMGAILHAILLAFNAVAGTCLSAVSGGIKSPFVKEENASALLLVASQKTLPVMVAVVEQLGGALGESGLLILPCVAAHLNQIIIDSFLVSIWKQKSGEFENAKVA
;
A
#
# COMPACT_ATOMS: atom_id res chain seq x y z
N MET A 1 -16.19 27.43 -1.50
CA MET A 1 -17.35 26.91 -0.75
C MET A 1 -18.08 25.85 -1.57
N TRP A 2 -18.69 26.19 -2.71
CA TRP A 2 -19.47 25.25 -3.53
C TRP A 2 -18.81 23.90 -3.89
N VAL A 3 -17.53 23.90 -4.28
CA VAL A 3 -16.81 22.64 -4.59
C VAL A 3 -16.61 21.77 -3.35
N ALA A 4 -16.31 22.38 -2.20
CA ALA A 4 -16.16 21.66 -0.94
C ALA A 4 -17.51 21.10 -0.48
N ASP A 5 -18.57 21.91 -0.52
CA ASP A 5 -19.92 21.49 -0.14
C ASP A 5 -20.43 20.35 -1.05
N PHE A 6 -20.17 20.43 -2.36
CA PHE A 6 -20.47 19.36 -3.30
C PHE A 6 -19.66 18.09 -3.02
N ALA A 7 -18.35 18.21 -2.80
CA ALA A 7 -17.48 17.07 -2.54
C ALA A 7 -17.87 16.36 -1.24
N ASP A 8 -18.17 17.12 -0.18
CA ASP A 8 -18.60 16.59 1.10
C ASP A 8 -19.98 15.93 1.01
N GLY A 9 -20.93 16.56 0.32
CA GLY A 9 -22.26 16.00 0.06
C GLY A 9 -22.24 14.70 -0.75
N ASN A 10 -21.22 14.49 -1.59
CA ASN A 10 -21.08 13.32 -2.46
C ASN A 10 -19.94 12.37 -2.04
N ARG A 11 -19.34 12.55 -0.86
CA ARG A 11 -18.11 11.87 -0.42
C ARG A 11 -18.14 10.35 -0.61
N LYS A 12 -19.26 9.71 -0.25
CA LYS A 12 -19.41 8.24 -0.39
C LYS A 12 -19.39 7.79 -1.85
N LEU A 13 -20.11 8.51 -2.72
CA LEU A 13 -20.16 8.22 -4.15
C LEU A 13 -18.77 8.42 -4.77
N LEU A 14 -18.10 9.53 -4.47
CA LEU A 14 -16.76 9.84 -4.96
C LEU A 14 -15.73 8.79 -4.51
N ALA A 15 -15.79 8.35 -3.24
CA ALA A 15 -14.92 7.30 -2.73
C ALA A 15 -15.17 5.95 -3.44
N MET A 16 -16.42 5.60 -3.69
CA MET A 16 -16.78 4.38 -4.41
C MET A 16 -16.33 4.41 -5.87
N LEU A 17 -16.56 5.52 -6.58
CA LEU A 17 -16.08 5.70 -7.95
C LEU A 17 -14.55 5.63 -8.02
N SER A 18 -13.87 6.28 -7.08
CA SER A 18 -12.40 6.21 -7.00
C SER A 18 -11.91 4.78 -6.81
N ALA A 19 -12.53 4.00 -5.91
CA ALA A 19 -12.19 2.60 -5.71
C ALA A 19 -12.42 1.75 -6.97
N ILE A 20 -13.52 1.98 -7.69
CA ILE A 20 -13.82 1.29 -8.97
C ILE A 20 -12.73 1.62 -9.99
N PHE A 21 -12.42 2.89 -10.21
CA PHE A 21 -11.39 3.29 -11.17
C PHE A 21 -10.00 2.78 -10.80
N LEU A 22 -9.64 2.78 -9.51
CA LEU A 22 -8.39 2.21 -9.03
C LEU A 22 -8.31 0.69 -9.28
N SER A 23 -9.42 -0.04 -9.15
CA SER A 23 -9.45 -1.48 -9.43
C SER A 23 -9.26 -1.83 -10.91
N PHE A 24 -9.61 -0.91 -11.83
CA PHE A 24 -9.31 -1.09 -13.25
C PHE A 24 -7.82 -1.02 -13.58
N VAL A 25 -7.00 -0.35 -12.76
CA VAL A 25 -5.57 -0.21 -13.04
C VAL A 25 -4.87 -1.59 -13.06
N PRO A 26 -4.93 -2.43 -12.01
CA PRO A 26 -4.42 -3.80 -12.07
C PRO A 26 -4.98 -4.61 -13.25
N TRP A 27 -6.28 -4.48 -13.52
CA TRP A 27 -6.95 -5.22 -14.60
C TRP A 27 -6.39 -4.87 -15.99
N ILE A 28 -6.26 -3.58 -16.30
CA ILE A 28 -5.72 -3.09 -17.56
C ILE A 28 -4.26 -3.55 -17.71
N GLN A 29 -3.47 -3.48 -16.65
CA GLN A 29 -2.05 -3.86 -16.69
C GLN A 29 -1.84 -5.34 -16.96
N VAL A 30 -2.62 -6.20 -16.30
CA VAL A 30 -2.58 -7.64 -16.52
C VAL A 30 -3.08 -7.98 -17.94
N SER A 31 -4.17 -7.35 -18.38
CA SER A 31 -4.74 -7.58 -19.70
C SER A 31 -3.76 -7.24 -20.84
N ARG A 32 -3.11 -6.07 -20.77
CA ARG A 32 -2.10 -5.64 -21.76
C ARG A 32 -0.90 -6.58 -21.83
N SER A 33 -0.53 -7.19 -20.71
CA SER A 33 0.69 -7.99 -20.59
C SER A 33 0.42 -9.50 -20.68
N ARG A 34 -0.78 -9.92 -21.08
CA ARG A 34 -1.20 -11.33 -21.14
C ARG A 34 -0.27 -12.22 -21.97
N ALA A 35 0.13 -11.77 -23.16
CA ALA A 35 1.00 -12.57 -24.02
C ALA A 35 2.36 -12.84 -23.35
N LEU A 36 2.87 -11.84 -22.60
CA LEU A 36 4.14 -11.93 -21.89
C LEU A 36 4.05 -12.80 -20.64
N LEU A 37 2.92 -12.77 -19.92
CA LEU A 37 2.68 -13.68 -18.79
C LEU A 37 2.86 -15.15 -19.17
N LEU A 38 2.44 -15.52 -20.39
CA LEU A 38 2.55 -16.90 -20.88
C LEU A 38 3.99 -17.28 -21.26
N LEU A 39 4.87 -16.30 -21.45
CA LEU A 39 6.27 -16.49 -21.83
C LEU A 39 7.21 -16.50 -20.61
N VAL A 40 6.78 -15.96 -19.47
CA VAL A 40 7.60 -15.90 -18.25
C VAL A 40 7.50 -17.21 -17.47
N LYS A 41 8.66 -17.74 -17.05
CA LYS A 41 8.71 -18.88 -16.13
C LYS A 41 8.04 -18.51 -14.80
N PRO A 42 7.04 -19.27 -14.32
CA PRO A 42 6.32 -18.95 -13.09
C PRO A 42 7.23 -18.82 -11.86
N SER A 43 8.34 -19.56 -11.81
CA SER A 43 9.32 -19.48 -10.72
C SER A 43 9.99 -18.11 -10.61
N ILE A 44 10.39 -17.51 -11.74
CA ILE A 44 11.03 -16.19 -11.77
C ILE A 44 10.02 -15.10 -11.39
N PHE A 45 8.79 -15.24 -11.88
CA PHE A 45 7.69 -14.36 -11.51
C PHE A 45 7.44 -14.37 -10.00
N LEU A 46 7.37 -15.56 -9.40
CA LEU A 46 7.17 -15.74 -7.96
C LEU A 46 8.31 -15.11 -7.16
N VAL A 47 9.56 -15.31 -7.57
CA VAL A 47 10.72 -14.66 -6.93
C VAL A 47 10.57 -13.14 -6.95
N ALA A 48 10.19 -12.54 -8.08
CA ALA A 48 10.00 -11.09 -8.17
C ALA A 48 8.88 -10.58 -7.24
N VAL A 49 7.78 -11.34 -7.13
CA VAL A 49 6.69 -11.03 -6.19
C VAL A 49 7.16 -11.12 -4.73
N MET A 50 7.93 -12.15 -4.39
CA MET A 50 8.50 -12.31 -3.05
C MET A 50 9.49 -11.22 -2.69
N MET A 51 10.32 -10.78 -3.65
CA MET A 51 11.20 -9.62 -3.47
C MET A 51 10.39 -8.35 -3.16
N GLY A 52 9.23 -8.17 -3.81
CA GLY A 52 8.30 -7.09 -3.50
C GLY A 52 7.77 -7.14 -2.06
N ALA A 53 7.40 -8.34 -1.59
CA ALA A 53 6.95 -8.54 -0.21
C ALA A 53 8.07 -8.27 0.82
N ILE A 54 9.29 -8.75 0.55
CA ILE A 54 10.46 -8.48 1.39
C ILE A 54 10.74 -6.98 1.45
N LEU A 55 10.73 -6.28 0.32
CA LEU A 55 10.94 -4.84 0.27
C LEU A 55 9.86 -4.09 1.07
N HIS A 56 8.61 -4.55 1.02
CA HIS A 56 7.53 -3.98 1.83
C HIS A 56 7.76 -4.20 3.34
N ALA A 57 8.18 -5.39 3.75
CA ALA A 57 8.55 -5.67 5.15
C ALA A 57 9.72 -4.79 5.64
N ILE A 58 10.73 -4.56 4.80
CA ILE A 58 11.84 -3.65 5.09
C ILE A 58 11.32 -2.22 5.31
N LEU A 59 10.44 -1.74 4.44
CA LEU A 59 9.86 -0.39 4.58
C LEU A 59 8.99 -0.26 5.83
N LEU A 60 8.19 -1.27 6.16
CA LEU A 60 7.43 -1.30 7.42
C LEU A 60 8.36 -1.18 8.63
N ALA A 61 9.42 -1.99 8.69
CA ALA A 61 10.38 -1.93 9.78
C ALA A 61 11.08 -0.57 9.86
N PHE A 62 11.53 -0.05 8.71
CA PHE A 62 12.17 1.26 8.62
C PHE A 62 11.24 2.38 9.09
N ASN A 63 10.00 2.41 8.61
CA ASN A 63 9.03 3.46 8.97
C ASN A 63 8.58 3.34 10.43
N ALA A 64 8.55 2.14 11.01
CA ALA A 64 8.29 1.96 12.44
C ALA A 64 9.41 2.61 13.27
N VAL A 65 10.67 2.35 12.92
CA VAL A 65 11.84 2.98 13.57
C VAL A 65 11.79 4.50 13.36
N ALA A 66 11.58 4.96 12.13
CA ALA A 66 11.48 6.38 11.83
C ALA A 66 10.38 7.08 12.64
N GLY A 67 9.22 6.43 12.81
CA GLY A 67 8.13 6.92 13.66
C GLY A 67 8.54 7.07 15.13
N THR A 68 9.30 6.11 15.68
CA THR A 68 9.82 6.22 17.05
C THR A 68 10.84 7.36 17.20
N CYS A 69 11.75 7.52 16.23
CA CYS A 69 12.71 8.62 16.23
C CYS A 69 12.01 9.96 16.13
N LEU A 70 11.02 10.09 15.24
CA LEU A 70 10.25 11.31 15.05
C LEU A 70 9.45 11.68 16.31
N SER A 71 8.85 10.69 16.95
CA SER A 71 8.18 10.87 18.24
C SER A 71 9.15 11.40 19.31
N ALA A 72 10.34 10.80 19.43
CA ALA A 72 11.35 11.22 20.41
C ALA A 72 11.79 12.68 20.21
N VAL A 73 12.03 13.09 18.96
CA VAL A 73 12.47 14.46 18.63
C VAL A 73 11.33 15.48 18.74
N SER A 74 10.09 15.08 18.46
CA SER A 74 8.91 15.95 18.43
C SER A 74 8.22 16.13 19.80
N GLY A 75 8.84 15.69 20.91
CA GLY A 75 8.29 15.86 22.26
C GLY A 75 7.92 14.56 22.99
N GLY A 76 8.43 13.41 22.52
CA GLY A 76 8.28 12.11 23.17
C GLY A 76 6.82 11.73 23.39
N ILE A 77 6.45 11.45 24.65
CA ILE A 77 5.10 11.01 25.05
C ILE A 77 3.99 12.00 24.65
N LYS A 78 4.31 13.30 24.50
CA LYS A 78 3.35 14.33 24.08
C LYS A 78 3.25 14.48 22.55
N SER A 79 4.04 13.73 21.79
CA SER A 79 4.08 13.83 20.33
C SER A 79 2.77 13.32 19.71
N PRO A 80 2.27 13.94 18.63
CA PRO A 80 1.13 13.42 17.89
C PRO A 80 1.38 12.01 17.30
N PHE A 81 2.65 11.63 17.13
CA PHE A 81 3.06 10.32 16.61
C PHE A 81 3.00 9.18 17.64
N VAL A 82 2.70 9.47 18.92
CA VAL A 82 2.48 8.44 19.94
C VAL A 82 1.06 7.89 19.91
N LYS A 83 0.10 8.67 19.38
CA LYS A 83 -1.29 8.20 19.24
C LYS A 83 -1.32 7.00 18.27
N GLU A 84 -1.90 5.89 18.73
CA GLU A 84 -1.94 4.62 17.99
C GLU A 84 -2.49 4.78 16.57
N GLU A 85 -3.55 5.57 16.40
CA GLU A 85 -4.16 5.88 15.11
C GLU A 85 -3.19 6.59 14.15
N ASN A 86 -2.48 7.60 14.66
CA ASN A 86 -1.52 8.39 13.87
C ASN A 86 -0.27 7.58 13.54
N ALA A 87 0.22 6.79 14.49
CA ALA A 87 1.37 5.91 14.30
C ALA A 87 1.06 4.83 13.26
N SER A 88 -0.13 4.22 13.34
CA SER A 88 -0.60 3.21 12.38
C SER A 88 -0.79 3.81 10.99
N ALA A 89 -1.41 4.99 10.90
CA ALA A 89 -1.59 5.69 9.63
C ALA A 89 -0.23 6.05 9.00
N LEU A 90 0.70 6.60 9.78
CA LEU A 90 2.04 6.93 9.31
C LEU A 90 2.78 5.68 8.82
N LEU A 91 2.77 4.61 9.62
CA LEU A 91 3.47 3.36 9.31
C LEU A 91 2.96 2.73 8.01
N LEU A 92 1.63 2.61 7.85
CA LEU A 92 1.03 1.98 6.67
C LEU A 92 1.20 2.86 5.43
N VAL A 93 0.85 4.14 5.51
CA VAL A 93 0.87 5.05 4.36
C VAL A 93 2.29 5.30 3.87
N ALA A 94 3.26 5.49 4.78
CA ALA A 94 4.66 5.70 4.39
C ALA A 94 5.32 4.43 3.81
N SER A 95 4.77 3.25 4.08
CA SER A 95 5.26 1.98 3.56
C SER A 95 4.59 1.56 2.24
N GLN A 96 3.59 2.32 1.80
CA GLN A 96 2.81 2.04 0.58
C GLN A 96 3.46 2.54 -0.69
N LYS A 97 3.64 1.60 -1.64
CA LYS A 97 3.99 1.93 -3.02
C LYS A 97 2.71 2.07 -3.82
N THR A 98 2.68 3.08 -4.67
CA THR A 98 1.52 3.36 -5.51
C THR A 98 1.72 2.78 -6.91
N LEU A 99 0.83 1.84 -7.27
CA LEU A 99 0.85 1.20 -8.58
C LEU A 99 0.79 2.19 -9.77
N PRO A 100 -0.04 3.26 -9.74
CA PRO A 100 -0.11 4.21 -10.84
C PRO A 100 1.21 4.96 -11.11
N VAL A 101 1.94 5.33 -10.05
CA VAL A 101 3.23 6.02 -10.19
C VAL A 101 4.27 5.09 -10.79
N MET A 102 4.34 3.84 -10.33
CA MET A 102 5.27 2.85 -10.88
C MET A 102 4.99 2.58 -12.36
N VAL A 103 3.73 2.40 -12.75
CA VAL A 103 3.33 2.24 -14.16
C VAL A 103 3.82 3.43 -14.99
N ALA A 104 3.55 4.65 -14.54
CA ALA A 104 3.95 5.86 -15.27
C ALA A 104 5.47 5.93 -15.45
N VAL A 105 6.25 5.61 -14.42
CA VAL A 105 7.72 5.59 -14.49
C VAL A 105 8.21 4.52 -15.47
N VAL A 106 7.68 3.30 -15.41
CA VAL A 106 8.09 2.21 -16.31
C VAL A 106 7.73 2.50 -17.77
N GLU A 107 6.57 3.10 -18.03
CA GLU A 107 6.19 3.51 -19.38
C GLU A 107 7.08 4.65 -19.89
N GLN A 108 7.44 5.63 -19.04
CA GLN A 108 8.36 6.71 -19.39
C GLN A 108 9.79 6.23 -19.69
N LEU A 109 10.23 5.12 -19.08
CA LEU A 109 11.53 4.53 -19.36
C LEU A 109 11.63 3.88 -20.75
N GLY A 110 10.53 3.81 -21.50
CA GLY A 110 10.55 3.53 -22.95
C GLY A 110 11.19 2.19 -23.33
N GLY A 111 11.18 1.20 -22.43
CA GLY A 111 11.80 -0.11 -22.67
C GLY A 111 13.30 -0.21 -22.33
N ALA A 112 13.91 0.85 -21.76
CA ALA A 112 15.32 0.84 -21.36
C ALA A 112 15.69 -0.28 -20.38
N LEU A 113 14.72 -0.73 -19.57
CA LEU A 113 14.88 -1.82 -18.61
C LEU A 113 14.24 -3.14 -19.08
N GLY A 114 13.94 -3.25 -20.37
CA GLY A 114 13.21 -4.36 -20.96
C GLY A 114 11.73 -4.05 -21.18
N GLU A 115 10.97 -5.06 -21.56
CA GLU A 115 9.56 -4.90 -21.94
C GLU A 115 8.71 -4.47 -20.73
N SER A 116 8.02 -3.33 -20.85
CA SER A 116 7.29 -2.70 -19.75
C SER A 116 6.30 -3.65 -19.05
N GLY A 117 5.64 -4.54 -19.81
CA GLY A 117 4.74 -5.53 -19.22
C GLY A 117 5.44 -6.50 -18.26
N LEU A 118 6.67 -6.93 -18.59
CA LEU A 118 7.47 -7.83 -17.75
C LEU A 118 7.89 -7.20 -16.42
N LEU A 119 8.03 -5.87 -16.39
CA LEU A 119 8.36 -5.09 -15.20
C LEU A 119 7.12 -4.77 -14.37
N ILE A 120 6.00 -4.47 -15.02
CA ILE A 120 4.77 -4.04 -14.34
C ILE A 120 4.05 -5.22 -13.67
N LEU A 121 4.01 -6.39 -14.30
CA LEU A 121 3.25 -7.55 -13.81
C LEU A 121 3.65 -8.02 -12.39
N PRO A 122 4.95 -8.24 -12.09
CA PRO A 122 5.34 -8.58 -10.72
C PRO A 122 5.05 -7.45 -9.73
N CYS A 123 5.11 -6.19 -10.17
CA CYS A 123 4.79 -5.05 -9.33
C CYS A 123 3.30 -4.97 -8.99
N VAL A 124 2.40 -5.31 -9.92
CA VAL A 124 0.95 -5.44 -9.65
C VAL A 124 0.71 -6.52 -8.59
N ALA A 125 1.30 -7.70 -8.76
CA ALA A 125 1.15 -8.79 -7.81
C ALA A 125 1.76 -8.47 -6.43
N ALA A 126 2.93 -7.83 -6.40
CA ALA A 126 3.56 -7.36 -5.16
C ALA A 126 2.70 -6.30 -4.46
N HIS A 127 2.08 -5.39 -5.19
CA HIS A 127 1.17 -4.38 -4.63
C HIS A 127 -0.08 -5.01 -4.02
N LEU A 128 -0.68 -6.01 -4.67
CA LEU A 128 -1.81 -6.77 -4.11
C LEU A 128 -1.41 -7.52 -2.83
N ASN A 129 -0.26 -8.20 -2.85
CA ASN A 129 0.27 -8.86 -1.65
C ASN A 129 0.48 -7.88 -0.50
N GLN A 130 1.00 -6.69 -0.80
CA GLN A 130 1.15 -5.63 0.18
C GLN A 130 -0.21 -5.20 0.79
N ILE A 131 -1.25 -4.97 -0.01
CA ILE A 131 -2.59 -4.63 0.50
C ILE A 131 -3.12 -5.72 1.44
N ILE A 132 -2.90 -6.99 1.08
CA ILE A 132 -3.30 -8.14 1.90
C ILE A 132 -2.55 -8.14 3.23
N ILE A 133 -1.22 -7.97 3.21
CA ILE A 133 -0.37 -7.91 4.41
C ILE A 133 -0.83 -6.77 5.34
N ASP A 134 -1.00 -5.56 4.80
CA ASP A 134 -1.46 -4.39 5.56
C ASP A 134 -2.85 -4.66 6.19
N SER A 135 -3.75 -5.32 5.47
CA SER A 135 -5.09 -5.66 5.97
C SER A 135 -5.03 -6.65 7.14
N PHE A 136 -4.18 -7.68 7.04
CA PHE A 136 -3.95 -8.62 8.15
C PHE A 136 -3.34 -7.92 9.36
N LEU A 137 -2.35 -7.05 9.15
CA LEU A 137 -1.69 -6.30 10.21
C LEU A 137 -2.69 -5.42 10.99
N VAL A 138 -3.52 -4.66 10.27
CA VAL A 138 -4.58 -3.83 10.88
C VAL A 138 -5.61 -4.69 11.61
N SER A 139 -5.98 -5.84 11.06
CA SER A 139 -6.92 -6.77 11.71
C SER A 139 -6.38 -7.27 13.07
N ILE A 140 -5.10 -7.66 13.11
CA ILE A 140 -4.43 -8.12 14.33
C ILE A 140 -4.37 -6.99 15.37
N TRP A 141 -4.02 -5.77 14.97
CA TRP A 141 -3.99 -4.63 15.87
C TRP A 141 -5.36 -4.34 16.48
N LYS A 142 -6.42 -4.32 15.66
CA LYS A 142 -7.79 -4.13 16.15
C LYS A 142 -8.22 -5.19 17.16
N GLN A 143 -7.88 -6.46 16.91
CA GLN A 143 -8.18 -7.54 17.84
C GLN A 143 -7.47 -7.33 19.19
N LYS A 144 -6.18 -6.98 19.15
CA LYS A 144 -5.39 -6.72 20.36
C LYS A 144 -5.96 -5.54 21.16
N SER A 145 -6.29 -4.43 20.51
CA SER A 145 -6.83 -3.24 21.18
C SER A 145 -8.20 -3.53 21.82
N GLY A 146 -9.06 -4.34 21.16
CA GLY A 146 -10.33 -4.79 21.72
C GLY A 146 -10.18 -5.75 22.92
N GLU A 147 -9.18 -6.62 22.92
CA GLU A 147 -8.89 -7.50 24.06
C GLU A 147 -8.42 -6.70 25.29
N PHE A 148 -7.55 -5.70 25.09
CA PHE A 148 -7.12 -4.78 26.14
C PHE A 148 -8.27 -3.96 26.74
N GLU A 149 -9.22 -3.53 25.92
CA GLU A 149 -10.38 -2.78 26.40
C GLU A 149 -11.30 -3.66 27.26
N ASN A 150 -11.61 -4.88 26.82
CA ASN A 150 -12.42 -5.82 27.60
C ASN A 150 -11.76 -6.21 28.93
N ALA A 151 -10.44 -6.42 28.95
CA ALA A 151 -9.70 -6.73 30.18
C ALA A 151 -9.69 -5.59 31.21
N LYS A 152 -9.90 -4.33 30.78
CA LYS A 152 -9.99 -3.16 31.68
C LYS A 152 -11.38 -2.98 32.28
N VAL A 153 -12.40 -3.59 31.68
CA VAL A 153 -13.81 -3.46 32.09
C VAL A 153 -14.25 -4.62 33.00
N ALA A 154 -13.50 -5.72 33.03
CA ALA A 154 -13.69 -6.86 33.94
C ALA A 154 -13.00 -6.65 35.30
#